data_AF-L1M605-F1
#
_entry.id   AF-L1M605-F1
#
_cell.length_a   1.000
_cell.length_b   1.000
_cell.length_c   1.000
_cell.angle_alpha   90.00
_cell.angle_beta   90.00
_cell.angle_gamma   90.00
#
_symmetry.space_group_name_H-M   'P 1'
#
loop_
_entity.id
_entity.type
_entity.pdbx_description
1 polymer ?
#
loop_
_entity_poly.entity_id
_entity_poly.type
_entity_poly.pdbx_seq_one_letter_code
_entity_poly.pdbx_strand_id
1 'polypeptide(L)'
;MNVKQKLEEYTEAEFVQLVGEFFENRSGLHGKAFIDYQDYLSDEFERLTEHPAKSDLIYYPEEGHSVTPQSIVNHVKEWRAANGKPGFKST
;
A
#
# COMPACT_ATOMS: atom_id res chain seq x y z
N MET A 1 3.73 -0.84 -14.22
CA MET A 1 4.13 -1.63 -13.04
C MET A 1 3.42 -2.97 -13.11
N ASN A 2 4.06 -4.08 -12.77
CA ASN A 2 3.39 -5.39 -12.74
C ASN A 2 2.94 -5.66 -11.29
N VAL A 3 1.68 -5.38 -10.98
CA VAL A 3 1.12 -5.57 -9.63
C VAL A 3 0.69 -7.03 -9.49
N LYS A 4 1.17 -7.68 -8.43
CA LYS A 4 0.81 -9.07 -8.12
C LYS A 4 -0.68 -9.17 -7.77
N GLN A 5 -1.26 -10.35 -7.99
CA GLN A 5 -2.70 -10.53 -7.86
C GLN A 5 -3.14 -10.65 -6.41
N LYS A 6 -2.28 -11.10 -5.51
CA LYS A 6 -2.64 -11.19 -4.08
C LYS A 6 -1.54 -10.70 -3.16
N LEU A 7 -1.93 -10.31 -1.94
CA LEU A 7 -0.97 -9.84 -0.94
C LEU A 7 0.02 -10.94 -0.53
N GLU A 8 -0.41 -12.20 -0.54
CA GLU A 8 0.42 -13.36 -0.17
C GLU A 8 1.54 -13.63 -1.18
N GLU A 9 1.52 -12.98 -2.33
CA GLU A 9 2.57 -13.06 -3.34
C GLU A 9 3.67 -12.02 -3.11
N TYR A 10 3.40 -11.01 -2.28
CA TYR A 10 4.36 -9.99 -1.87
C TYR A 10 5.12 -10.41 -0.63
N THR A 11 6.44 -10.28 -0.65
CA THR A 11 7.21 -10.08 0.57
C THR A 11 6.88 -8.71 1.15
N GLU A 12 7.08 -8.56 2.47
CA GLU A 12 6.87 -7.28 3.15
C GLU A 12 7.69 -6.15 2.49
N ALA A 13 8.96 -6.43 2.15
CA ALA A 13 9.85 -5.46 1.52
C ALA A 13 9.34 -5.00 0.14
N GLU A 14 8.82 -5.90 -0.70
CA GLU A 14 8.23 -5.52 -1.99
C GLU A 14 6.99 -4.65 -1.80
N PHE A 15 6.16 -4.94 -0.80
CA PHE A 15 4.97 -4.15 -0.54
C PHE A 15 5.30 -2.77 0.04
N VAL A 16 6.37 -2.66 0.85
CA VAL A 16 6.91 -1.35 1.28
C VAL A 16 7.37 -0.52 0.09
N GLN A 17 8.00 -1.11 -0.93
CA GLN A 17 8.37 -0.38 -2.15
C GLN A 17 7.12 0.13 -2.90
N LEU A 18 6.08 -0.69 -2.99
CA LEU A 18 4.80 -0.31 -3.61
C LEU A 18 4.14 0.86 -2.86
N VAL A 19 4.08 0.82 -1.53
CA VAL A 19 3.55 1.93 -0.72
C VAL A 19 4.44 3.17 -0.84
N GLY A 20 5.75 3.01 -1.04
CA GLY A 20 6.69 4.11 -1.24
C GLY A 20 6.38 5.01 -2.44
N GLU A 21 5.72 4.48 -3.49
CA GLU A 21 5.32 5.25 -4.68
C GLU A 21 4.32 6.39 -4.36
N PHE A 22 3.59 6.31 -3.23
CA PHE A 22 2.71 7.38 -2.78
C PHE A 22 3.45 8.54 -2.12
N PHE A 23 4.66 8.30 -1.62
CA PHE A 23 5.46 9.27 -0.87
C PHE A 23 6.52 9.93 -1.76
N GLU A 24 7.03 9.18 -2.73
CA GLU A 24 8.07 9.62 -3.66
C GLU A 24 7.67 9.18 -5.07
N ASN A 25 7.61 10.12 -6.01
CA ASN A 25 7.35 9.79 -7.41
C ASN A 25 8.57 9.07 -8.02
N ARG A 26 8.57 7.73 -7.97
CA ARG A 26 9.63 6.89 -8.55
C ARG A 26 9.30 6.45 -9.97
N SER A 27 8.05 6.62 -10.40
CA SER A 27 7.58 6.34 -11.76
C SER A 27 8.18 7.26 -12.84
N GLY A 28 8.60 8.48 -12.47
CA GLY A 28 9.02 9.51 -13.43
C GLY A 28 7.87 10.08 -14.29
N LEU A 29 6.61 9.74 -13.97
CA LEU A 29 5.44 10.26 -14.66
C LEU A 29 5.10 11.67 -14.17
N HIS A 30 4.42 12.43 -15.03
CA HIS A 30 4.00 13.81 -14.75
C HIS A 30 2.60 14.10 -15.29
N GLY A 31 1.96 15.15 -14.77
CA GLY A 31 0.66 15.62 -15.22
C GLY A 31 -0.42 14.53 -15.10
N LYS A 32 -1.28 14.42 -16.12
CA LYS A 32 -2.37 13.44 -16.14
C LYS A 32 -1.89 12.00 -15.96
N ALA A 33 -0.76 11.63 -16.57
CA ALA A 33 -0.22 10.28 -16.46
C ALA A 33 0.19 9.92 -15.02
N PHE A 34 0.67 10.90 -14.24
CA PHE A 34 0.98 10.70 -12.83
C PHE A 34 -0.29 10.54 -11.98
N ILE A 35 -1.32 11.35 -12.26
CA ILE A 35 -2.62 11.25 -11.59
C ILE A 35 -3.24 9.87 -11.85
N ASP A 36 -3.34 9.46 -13.12
CA ASP A 36 -3.88 8.15 -13.50
C ASP A 36 -3.09 6.99 -12.84
N TYR A 37 -1.78 7.18 -12.64
CA TYR A 37 -0.93 6.21 -11.96
C TYR A 37 -1.19 6.16 -10.44
N GLN A 38 -1.37 7.30 -9.77
CA GLN A 38 -1.72 7.33 -8.35
C GLN A 38 -3.12 6.76 -8.06
N ASP A 39 -4.08 7.02 -8.94
CA ASP A 39 -5.41 6.42 -8.87
C ASP A 39 -5.31 4.90 -9.00
N TYR A 40 -4.58 4.41 -10.01
CA TYR A 40 -4.32 2.98 -10.19
C TYR A 40 -3.65 2.34 -8.96
N LEU A 41 -2.63 2.99 -8.39
CA LEU A 41 -1.98 2.48 -7.18
C LEU A 41 -2.93 2.43 -5.99
N SER A 42 -3.79 3.43 -5.84
CA SER A 42 -4.78 3.50 -4.75
C SER A 42 -5.77 2.33 -4.85
N ASP A 43 -6.30 2.07 -6.04
CA ASP A 43 -7.19 0.93 -6.31
C ASP A 43 -6.52 -0.41 -5.99
N GLU A 44 -5.25 -0.58 -6.40
CA GLU A 44 -4.50 -1.80 -6.13
C GLU A 44 -4.17 -1.96 -4.64
N PHE A 45 -3.85 -0.88 -3.93
CA PHE A 45 -3.64 -0.92 -2.48
C PHE A 45 -4.92 -1.35 -1.76
N GLU A 46 -6.07 -0.79 -2.10
CA GLU A 46 -7.36 -1.17 -1.51
C GLU A 46 -7.68 -2.64 -1.78
N ARG A 47 -7.51 -3.08 -3.03
CA ARG A 47 -7.77 -4.45 -3.47
C ARG A 47 -6.87 -5.46 -2.77
N LEU A 48 -5.58 -5.16 -2.62
CA LEU A 48 -4.59 -6.06 -2.02
C LEU A 48 -4.71 -6.14 -0.50
N THR A 49 -4.92 -5.00 0.15
CA THR A 49 -4.99 -4.94 1.62
C THR A 49 -6.33 -5.45 2.15
N GLU A 50 -7.40 -5.25 1.38
CA GLU A 50 -8.80 -5.48 1.78
C GLU A 50 -9.20 -4.69 3.03
N HIS A 51 -8.43 -3.67 3.39
CA HIS A 51 -8.60 -2.89 4.60
C HIS A 51 -9.83 -1.97 4.47
N PRO A 52 -10.72 -1.87 5.48
CA PRO A 52 -11.93 -1.06 5.39
C PRO A 52 -11.64 0.43 5.26
N ALA A 53 -10.54 0.91 5.87
CA ALA A 53 -10.07 2.29 5.72
C ALA A 53 -9.40 2.57 4.37
N LYS A 54 -9.24 1.56 3.50
CA LYS A 54 -8.83 1.78 2.10
C LYS A 54 -7.55 2.62 2.00
N SER A 55 -7.46 3.48 0.98
CA SER A 55 -6.38 4.45 0.79
C SER A 55 -6.35 5.57 1.86
N ASP A 56 -7.33 5.68 2.75
CA ASP A 56 -7.30 6.66 3.84
C ASP A 56 -6.13 6.42 4.80
N LEU A 57 -5.66 5.17 4.92
CA LEU A 57 -4.43 4.82 5.65
C LEU A 57 -3.19 5.60 5.16
N ILE A 58 -3.21 6.06 3.91
CA ILE A 58 -2.12 6.80 3.27
C ILE A 58 -2.41 8.30 3.31
N TYR A 59 -3.60 8.72 2.89
CA TYR A 59 -3.93 10.13 2.66
C TYR A 59 -4.43 10.88 3.90
N TYR A 60 -4.99 10.17 4.88
CA TYR A 60 -5.61 10.75 6.07
C TYR A 60 -5.07 10.09 7.34
N PRO A 61 -3.77 10.26 7.64
CA PRO A 61 -3.21 9.76 8.88
C PRO A 61 -3.89 10.43 10.09
N GLU A 62 -4.00 9.70 11.20
CA GLU A 62 -4.49 10.27 12.46
C GLU A 62 -3.64 11.49 12.85
N GLU A 63 -4.30 12.52 13.40
CA GLU A 63 -3.63 13.76 13.78
C GLU A 63 -2.45 13.50 14.72
N GLY A 64 -1.28 14.06 14.37
CA GLY A 64 -0.06 13.91 15.16
C GLY A 64 0.78 12.66 14.86
N HIS A 65 0.33 11.78 13.97
CA HIS A 65 1.09 10.59 13.55
C HIS A 65 1.75 10.80 12.18
N SER A 66 3.09 10.69 12.14
CA SER A 66 3.82 10.64 10.87
C SER A 66 3.65 9.24 10.25
N VAL A 67 3.04 9.17 9.07
CA VAL A 67 2.98 7.92 8.29
C VAL A 67 4.23 7.77 7.43
N THR A 68 4.79 6.57 7.45
CA THR A 68 5.86 6.12 6.58
C THR A 68 5.36 4.89 5.81
N PRO A 69 5.99 4.54 4.68
CA PRO A 69 5.65 3.29 3.99
C PRO A 69 5.69 2.07 4.93
N GLN A 70 6.72 1.96 5.78
CA GLN A 70 6.84 0.86 6.72
C GLN A 70 5.71 0.86 7.77
N SER A 71 5.32 2.02 8.32
CA SER A 71 4.25 2.05 9.32
C SER A 71 2.91 1.65 8.75
N ILE A 72 2.61 2.03 7.49
CA ILE A 72 1.39 1.60 6.79
C ILE A 72 1.41 0.09 6.56
N VAL A 73 2.54 -0.47 6.10
CA VAL A 73 2.68 -1.92 5.89
C VAL A 73 2.52 -2.69 7.20
N ASN A 74 3.09 -2.19 8.31
CA ASN A 74 2.91 -2.79 9.63
C ASN A 74 1.43 -2.77 10.05
N HIS A 75 0.74 -1.65 9.86
CA HIS A 75 -0.69 -1.54 10.17
C HIS A 75 -1.54 -2.55 9.38
N VAL A 76 -1.30 -2.67 8.06
CA VAL A 76 -1.97 -3.66 7.21
C VAL A 76 -1.69 -5.08 7.71
N LYS A 77 -0.43 -5.39 8.06
CA LYS A 77 -0.02 -6.70 8.56
C LYS A 77 -0.74 -7.06 9.85
N GLU A 78 -0.77 -6.15 10.82
CA GLU A 78 -1.45 -6.32 12.11
C GLU A 78 -2.95 -6.49 11.92
N TRP A 79 -3.58 -5.64 11.11
CA TRP A 79 -5.01 -5.72 10.84
C TRP A 79 -5.38 -7.05 10.16
N ARG A 80 -4.64 -7.49 9.14
CA ARG A 80 -4.92 -8.77 8.45
C ARG A 80 -4.78 -9.96 9.39
N ALA A 81 -3.74 -9.97 10.22
CA ALA A 81 -3.56 -11.02 11.23
C ALA A 81 -4.72 -11.05 12.23
N ALA A 82 -5.16 -9.90 12.73
CA ALA A 82 -6.29 -9.79 13.64
C ALA A 82 -7.63 -10.23 13.02
N ASN A 83 -7.75 -10.17 11.69
CA ASN A 83 -8.94 -10.55 10.93
C ASN A 83 -8.83 -11.95 10.28
N GLY A 84 -7.84 -12.75 10.65
CA GLY A 84 -7.67 -14.12 10.14
C GLY A 84 -7.38 -14.18 8.64
N LYS A 85 -6.89 -13.09 8.05
CA LYS A 85 -6.50 -13.03 6.64
C LYS A 85 -5.05 -13.48 6.46
N PRO A 86 -4.69 -14.12 5.34
CA PRO A 86 -3.30 -14.49 5.08
C PRO A 86 -2.41 -13.24 4.97
N GLY A 87 -1.19 -13.36 5.49
CA GLY A 87 -0.18 -12.30 5.48
C GLY A 87 0.72 -12.33 4.24
N PHE A 88 1.81 -11.56 4.30
CA PHE A 88 2.83 -11.54 3.26
C PHE A 88 3.50 -12.89 3.05
N LYS A 89 4.07 -13.07 1.86
CA LYS A 89 4.97 -14.16 1.51
C LYS A 89 6.14 -14.21 2.49
N SER A 90 6.35 -15.37 3.12
CA SER A 90 7.60 -15.64 3.83
C SER A 90 8.78 -15.59 2.85
N THR A 91 9.84 -14.90 3.25
CA THR A 91 11.13 -14.92 2.53
C THR A 91 11.76 -16.30 2.50
#